data_AF-A0AAD6BSW0-F1
#
_entry.id   AF-A0AAD6BSW0-F1
#
_cell.length_a   1.000
_cell.length_b   1.000
_cell.length_c   1.000
_cell.angle_alpha   90.00
_cell.angle_beta   90.00
_cell.angle_gamma   90.00
#
_symmetry.space_group_name_H-M   'P 1'
#
loop_
_entity.id
_entity.type
_entity.pdbx_description
1 polymer ?
#
loop_
_entity_poly.entity_id
_entity_poly.type
_entity_poly.pdbx_seq_one_letter_code
_entity_poly.pdbx_strand_id
1 'polypeptide(L)'
;MFPALKAFFLSQQKPPIVIKKFFENEFSEIYLWHMHSLMSAFHTHIQDMEKEKNSIMEVKKIMNSIHTILLERKSNNFMSLKVKGLLAQKRSDGLGKEYDQFCADVQGLYSTCLEYLEKWMTPMEEFSTFTWMDLSEPPEWNDVEACIKFLGGGN
;
A
#
# COMPACT_ATOMS: atom_id res chain seq x y z
N MET A 1 17.74 14.75 -4.04
CA MET A 1 17.02 15.37 -2.90
C MET A 1 18.00 16.14 -2.02
N PHE A 2 17.62 17.38 -1.66
CA PHE A 2 18.32 18.35 -0.78
C PHE A 2 19.87 18.31 -0.80
N PRO A 3 20.52 18.81 -1.88
CA PRO A 3 21.97 18.84 -1.99
C PRO A 3 22.67 19.48 -0.78
N ALA A 4 22.12 20.59 -0.28
CA ALA A 4 22.64 21.29 0.89
C ALA A 4 22.54 20.43 2.17
N LEU A 5 21.44 19.72 2.37
CA LEU A 5 21.24 18.86 3.54
C LEU A 5 22.16 17.64 3.50
N LYS A 6 22.27 16.99 2.33
CA LYS A 6 23.21 15.90 2.09
C LYS A 6 24.65 16.36 2.37
N ALA A 7 25.07 17.47 1.79
CA ALA A 7 26.42 18.03 2.00
C ALA A 7 26.66 18.38 3.48
N PHE A 8 25.67 18.95 4.17
CA PHE A 8 25.76 19.25 5.59
C PHE A 8 26.04 18.01 6.43
N PHE A 9 25.21 16.96 6.31
CA PHE A 9 25.38 15.75 7.13
C PHE A 9 26.63 14.95 6.77
N LEU A 10 27.05 14.95 5.50
CA LEU A 10 28.28 14.27 5.08
C LEU A 10 29.56 15.01 5.49
N SER A 11 29.49 16.32 5.75
CA SER A 11 30.64 17.13 6.21
C SER A 11 30.84 17.14 7.72
N GLN A 12 29.85 16.71 8.51
CA GLN A 12 29.99 16.63 9.96
C GLN A 12 30.99 15.53 10.37
N GLN A 13 31.76 15.76 11.44
CA GLN A 13 32.64 14.71 12.00
C GLN A 13 31.85 13.59 12.71
N LYS A 14 30.69 13.91 13.29
CA LYS A 14 29.83 12.97 14.05
C LYS A 14 28.35 13.09 13.66
N PRO A 15 27.96 12.82 12.41
CA PRO A 15 26.56 12.82 12.01
C PRO A 15 25.83 11.60 12.56
N PRO A 16 24.50 11.66 12.73
CA PRO A 16 23.69 10.47 13.00
C PRO A 16 23.92 9.39 11.94
N ILE A 17 24.36 8.21 12.37
CA ILE A 17 24.83 7.13 11.46
C ILE A 17 23.75 6.74 10.45
N VAL A 18 22.48 6.70 10.87
CA VAL A 18 21.35 6.35 9.99
C VAL A 18 21.19 7.35 8.85
N ILE A 19 21.28 8.65 9.15
CA ILE A 19 21.16 9.73 8.16
C ILE A 19 22.35 9.72 7.20
N LYS A 20 23.56 9.48 7.73
CA LYS A 20 24.77 9.34 6.91
C LYS A 20 24.61 8.19 5.90
N LYS A 21 24.24 6.99 6.37
CA LYS A 21 23.99 5.82 5.50
C LYS A 21 22.93 6.09 4.43
N PHE A 22 21.85 6.79 4.80
CA PHE A 22 20.81 7.19 3.85
C PHE A 22 21.37 8.09 2.73
N PHE A 23 22.19 9.10 3.06
CA PHE A 23 22.74 9.99 2.04
C PHE A 23 23.88 9.37 1.22
N GLU A 24 24.58 8.38 1.75
CA GLU A 24 25.61 7.60 1.04
C GLU A 24 25.01 6.64 0.02
N ASN A 25 23.81 6.09 0.27
CA ASN A 25 23.15 5.19 -0.66
C ASN A 25 22.46 5.97 -1.80
N GLU A 26 22.85 5.66 -3.04
CA GLU A 26 22.35 6.33 -4.23
C GLU A 26 20.86 6.06 -4.55
N PHE A 27 20.30 4.97 -4.03
CA PHE A 27 18.91 4.57 -4.21
C PHE A 27 18.00 5.05 -3.08
N SER A 28 18.54 5.54 -1.96
CA SER A 28 17.75 5.96 -0.80
C SER A 28 16.68 7.02 -1.14
N GLU A 29 16.99 7.96 -2.03
CA GLU A 29 16.01 8.92 -2.53
C GLU A 29 14.89 8.22 -3.33
N ILE A 30 15.24 7.22 -4.14
CA ILE A 30 14.29 6.48 -4.96
C ILE A 30 13.32 5.68 -4.07
N TYR A 31 13.83 5.01 -3.04
CA TYR A 31 13.00 4.34 -2.03
C TYR A 31 12.07 5.31 -1.33
N LEU A 32 12.56 6.50 -0.92
CA LEU A 32 11.72 7.49 -0.25
C LEU A 32 10.58 8.00 -1.16
N TRP A 33 10.88 8.28 -2.44
CA TRP A 33 9.86 8.66 -3.41
C TRP A 33 8.85 7.56 -3.68
N HIS A 34 9.29 6.30 -3.69
CA HIS A 34 8.39 5.17 -3.82
C HIS A 34 7.47 5.04 -2.61
N MET A 35 8.02 5.11 -1.39
CA MET A 35 7.24 5.10 -0.15
C MET A 35 6.21 6.24 -0.10
N HIS A 36 6.58 7.44 -0.53
CA HIS A 36 5.64 8.55 -0.63
C HIS A 36 4.51 8.27 -1.62
N SER A 37 4.82 7.69 -2.79
CA SER A 37 3.83 7.29 -3.81
C SER A 37 2.94 6.14 -3.35
N LEU A 38 3.42 5.28 -2.46
CA LEU A 38 2.65 4.22 -1.86
C LEU A 38 1.71 4.79 -0.79
N MET A 39 2.23 5.63 0.11
CA MET A 39 1.46 6.31 1.16
C MET A 39 0.27 7.07 0.59
N SER A 40 0.43 7.73 -0.56
CA SER A 40 -0.69 8.44 -1.20
C SER A 40 -1.84 7.51 -1.64
N ALA A 41 -1.57 6.21 -1.86
CA ALA A 41 -2.62 5.22 -2.16
C ALA A 41 -3.41 4.82 -0.92
N PHE A 42 -2.78 4.88 0.26
CA PHE A 42 -3.44 4.53 1.53
C PHE A 42 -4.11 5.74 2.18
N HIS A 43 -3.58 6.95 2.00
CA HIS A 43 -3.96 8.12 2.79
C HIS A 43 -5.46 8.39 2.84
N THR A 44 -6.13 8.44 1.68
CA THR A 44 -7.58 8.69 1.61
C THR A 44 -8.37 7.55 2.26
N HIS A 45 -7.94 6.31 2.07
CA HIS A 45 -8.61 5.14 2.62
C HIS A 45 -8.44 5.01 4.15
N ILE A 46 -7.29 5.41 4.70
CA ILE A 46 -7.07 5.50 6.14
C ILE A 46 -8.01 6.56 6.73
N GLN A 47 -8.10 7.74 6.11
CA GLN A 47 -9.03 8.79 6.55
C GLN A 47 -10.48 8.33 6.51
N ASP A 48 -10.86 7.58 5.48
CA ASP A 48 -12.20 7.00 5.41
C ASP A 48 -12.44 5.98 6.52
N MET A 49 -11.45 5.12 6.81
CA MET A 49 -11.54 4.08 7.84
C MET A 49 -11.56 4.62 9.27
N GLU A 50 -10.92 5.75 9.54
CA GLU A 50 -10.87 6.41 10.86
C GLU A 50 -12.17 7.14 11.25
N LYS A 51 -13.16 7.23 10.35
CA LYS A 51 -14.46 7.82 10.68
C LYS A 51 -15.16 7.02 11.80
N GLU A 52 -15.66 7.72 12.82
CA GLU A 52 -16.22 7.13 14.05
C GLU A 52 -17.42 6.18 13.85
N LYS A 53 -18.08 6.20 12.69
CA LYS A 53 -19.34 5.51 12.44
C LYS A 53 -19.29 4.52 11.27
N ASN A 54 -18.11 4.02 10.93
CA ASN A 54 -18.00 3.01 9.88
C ASN A 54 -18.61 1.68 10.34
N SER A 55 -19.51 1.16 9.53
CA SER A 55 -19.97 -0.22 9.59
C SER A 55 -18.85 -1.17 9.14
N ILE A 56 -18.95 -2.44 9.54
CA ILE A 56 -18.00 -3.48 9.10
C ILE A 56 -18.01 -3.64 7.58
N MET A 57 -19.15 -3.39 6.92
CA MET A 57 -19.28 -3.44 5.47
C MET A 57 -18.52 -2.32 4.78
N GLU A 58 -18.59 -1.10 5.32
CA GLU A 58 -17.81 0.04 4.80
C GLU A 58 -16.31 -0.20 4.97
N VAL A 59 -15.88 -0.72 6.13
CA VAL A 59 -14.48 -1.09 6.36
C VAL A 59 -14.03 -2.15 5.35
N LYS A 60 -14.81 -3.23 5.15
CA LYS A 60 -14.51 -4.27 4.16
C LYS A 60 -14.39 -3.69 2.74
N LYS A 61 -15.28 -2.77 2.36
CA LYS A 61 -15.26 -2.09 1.06
C LYS A 61 -14.00 -1.24 0.88
N ILE A 62 -13.61 -0.48 1.91
CA ILE A 62 -12.37 0.32 1.90
C ILE A 62 -11.15 -0.59 1.75
N MET A 63 -11.08 -1.69 2.51
CA MET A 63 -9.96 -2.63 2.43
C MET A 63 -9.87 -3.31 1.05
N ASN A 64 -11.01 -3.72 0.48
CA ASN A 64 -11.07 -4.26 -0.88
C ASN A 64 -10.62 -3.24 -1.94
N SER A 65 -10.96 -1.96 -1.77
CA SER A 65 -10.50 -0.90 -2.66
C SER A 65 -8.97 -0.75 -2.63
N ILE A 66 -8.37 -0.72 -1.44
CA ILE A 66 -6.90 -0.70 -1.28
C ILE A 66 -6.30 -1.96 -1.93
N HIS A 67 -6.86 -3.13 -1.64
CA HIS A 67 -6.37 -4.41 -2.15
C HIS A 67 -6.32 -4.41 -3.68
N THR A 68 -7.41 -4.02 -4.34
CA THR A 68 -7.48 -3.92 -5.81
C THR A 68 -6.44 -2.95 -6.37
N ILE A 69 -6.28 -1.76 -5.77
CA ILE A 69 -5.26 -0.79 -6.20
C ILE A 69 -3.85 -1.38 -6.11
N LEU A 70 -3.53 -2.06 -5.01
CA LEU A 70 -2.20 -2.66 -4.82
C LEU A 70 -1.97 -3.85 -5.76
N LEU A 71 -3.00 -4.66 -6.00
CA LEU A 71 -2.94 -5.78 -6.93
C LEU A 71 -2.67 -5.31 -8.36
N GLU A 72 -3.39 -4.27 -8.81
CA GLU A 72 -3.16 -3.64 -10.10
C GLU A 72 -1.76 -3.05 -10.20
N ARG A 73 -1.32 -2.32 -9.17
CA ARG A 73 0.04 -1.74 -9.13
C ARG A 73 1.12 -2.82 -9.18
N LYS A 74 0.96 -3.91 -8.43
CA LYS A 74 1.87 -5.05 -8.44
C LYS A 74 1.96 -5.68 -9.83
N SER A 75 0.80 -6.02 -10.40
CA SER A 75 0.66 -6.69 -11.70
C SER A 75 1.27 -5.87 -12.85
N ASN A 76 1.17 -4.54 -12.76
CA ASN A 76 1.72 -3.62 -13.76
C ASN A 76 3.13 -3.12 -13.44
N ASN A 77 3.80 -3.65 -12.41
CA ASN A 77 5.10 -3.15 -11.93
C ASN A 77 5.09 -1.61 -11.75
N PHE A 78 4.00 -1.09 -11.18
CA PHE A 78 3.75 0.33 -11.12
C PHE A 78 4.78 1.04 -10.24
N MET A 79 5.33 2.11 -10.79
CA MET A 79 6.20 3.09 -10.14
C MET A 79 5.82 4.47 -10.66
N SER A 80 5.88 5.48 -9.80
CA SER A 80 5.60 6.87 -10.19
C SER A 80 6.59 7.34 -11.27
N LEU A 81 6.18 8.32 -12.08
CA LEU A 81 7.04 8.91 -13.12
C LEU A 81 8.35 9.44 -12.53
N LYS A 82 8.30 10.00 -11.32
CA LYS A 82 9.48 10.49 -10.60
C LYS A 82 10.46 9.36 -10.30
N VAL A 83 9.98 8.22 -9.80
CA VAL A 83 10.80 7.04 -9.51
C VAL A 83 11.40 6.47 -10.80
N LYS A 84 10.59 6.32 -11.85
CA LYS A 84 11.06 5.83 -13.16
C LYS A 84 12.16 6.72 -13.74
N GLY A 85 12.03 8.03 -13.65
CA GLY A 85 13.05 8.98 -14.12
C GLY A 85 14.37 8.85 -13.36
N LEU A 86 14.32 8.74 -12.02
CA LEU A 86 15.52 8.55 -11.21
C LEU A 86 16.19 7.20 -11.46
N LEU A 87 15.41 6.12 -11.63
CA LEU A 87 15.93 4.79 -11.95
C LEU A 87 16.60 4.75 -13.33
N ALA A 88 16.02 5.40 -14.34
CA ALA A 88 16.60 5.47 -15.68
C ALA A 88 17.97 6.16 -15.67
N GLN A 89 18.13 7.20 -14.84
CA GLN A 89 19.43 7.85 -14.63
C GLN A 89 20.42 6.86 -13.99
N LYS A 90 20.05 6.20 -12.90
CA LYS A 90 20.93 5.23 -12.21
C LYS A 90 21.34 4.06 -13.08
N ARG A 91 20.45 3.60 -13.97
CA ARG A 91 20.78 2.58 -14.96
C ARG A 91 21.82 3.07 -15.97
N SER A 92 21.71 4.32 -16.42
CA SER A 92 22.70 4.94 -17.31
C SER A 92 24.06 5.14 -16.62
N ASP A 93 24.06 5.35 -15.30
CA ASP A 93 25.26 5.46 -14.45
C ASP A 93 25.96 4.10 -14.20
N GLY A 94 25.42 2.98 -14.73
CA GLY A 94 26.01 1.64 -14.62
C GLY A 94 25.52 0.80 -13.43
N LEU A 95 24.54 1.29 -12.66
CA LEU A 95 24.02 0.62 -11.44
C LEU A 95 22.87 -0.35 -11.77
N GLY A 96 23.12 -1.28 -12.69
CA GLY A 96 22.12 -2.24 -13.15
C GLY A 96 21.68 -3.23 -12.07
N LYS A 97 22.61 -3.70 -11.23
CA LYS A 97 22.32 -4.68 -10.18
C LYS A 97 21.43 -4.08 -9.09
N GLU A 98 21.70 -2.86 -8.68
CA GLU A 98 20.93 -2.13 -7.68
C GLU A 98 19.54 -1.74 -8.24
N TYR A 99 19.45 -1.46 -9.54
CA TYR A 99 18.17 -1.29 -10.23
C TYR A 99 17.30 -2.54 -10.13
N ASP A 100 17.87 -3.72 -10.42
CA ASP A 100 17.13 -4.99 -10.34
C ASP A 100 16.71 -5.30 -8.91
N GLN A 101 17.60 -5.06 -7.93
CA GLN A 101 17.29 -5.21 -6.51
C GLN A 101 16.14 -4.28 -6.08
N PHE A 102 16.17 -3.01 -6.50
CA PHE A 102 15.09 -2.07 -6.21
C PHE A 102 13.75 -2.57 -6.77
N CYS A 103 13.74 -3.08 -8.00
CA CYS A 103 12.52 -3.61 -8.61
C CYS A 103 11.98 -4.84 -7.86
N ALA A 104 12.88 -5.73 -7.44
CA ALA A 104 12.53 -6.88 -6.60
C ALA A 104 11.96 -6.43 -5.24
N ASP A 105 12.57 -5.45 -4.59
CA ASP A 105 12.11 -4.91 -3.31
C ASP A 105 10.72 -4.27 -3.43
N VAL A 106 10.44 -3.55 -4.52
CA VAL A 106 9.11 -2.98 -4.79
C VAL A 106 8.06 -4.07 -4.96
N GLN A 107 8.38 -5.15 -5.68
CA GLN A 107 7.48 -6.30 -5.82
C GLN A 107 7.26 -7.03 -4.50
N GLY A 108 8.31 -7.19 -3.70
CA GLY A 108 8.23 -7.73 -2.35
C GLY A 108 7.36 -6.89 -1.42
N LEU A 109 7.50 -5.56 -1.50
CA LEU A 109 6.69 -4.61 -0.74
C LEU A 109 5.21 -4.74 -1.08
N TYR A 110 4.83 -4.73 -2.36
CA TYR A 110 3.44 -4.93 -2.75
C TYR A 110 2.89 -6.29 -2.30
N SER A 111 3.68 -7.35 -2.43
CA SER A 111 3.29 -8.70 -1.97
C SER A 111 3.02 -8.71 -0.46
N THR A 112 3.93 -8.15 0.32
CA THR A 112 3.80 -8.07 1.78
C THR A 112 2.58 -7.25 2.19
N CYS A 113 2.31 -6.12 1.51
CA CYS A 113 1.11 -5.32 1.78
C CYS A 113 -0.18 -6.09 1.47
N LEU A 114 -0.23 -6.83 0.36
CA LEU A 114 -1.39 -7.65 0.01
C LEU A 114 -1.61 -8.77 1.04
N GLU A 115 -0.55 -9.47 1.44
CA GLU A 115 -0.61 -10.51 2.48
C GLU A 115 -1.18 -9.96 3.81
N TYR A 116 -0.75 -8.76 4.22
CA TYR A 116 -1.32 -8.12 5.42
C TYR A 116 -2.80 -7.78 5.25
N LEU A 117 -3.20 -7.23 4.10
CA LEU A 117 -4.60 -6.91 3.83
C LEU A 117 -5.46 -8.17 3.82
N GLU A 118 -5.04 -9.24 3.15
CA GLU A 118 -5.74 -10.52 3.11
C GLU A 118 -5.92 -11.11 4.51
N LYS A 119 -4.86 -11.07 5.34
CA LYS A 119 -4.91 -11.51 6.74
C LYS A 119 -5.91 -10.70 7.56
N TRP A 120 -5.99 -9.39 7.35
CA TRP A 120 -6.93 -8.52 8.05
C TRP A 120 -8.37 -8.63 7.53
N MET A 121 -8.56 -8.95 6.25
CA MET A 121 -9.88 -9.17 5.65
C MET A 121 -10.46 -10.54 5.98
N THR A 122 -9.62 -11.55 6.24
CA THR A 122 -10.08 -12.94 6.51
C THR A 122 -11.15 -13.03 7.62
N PRO A 123 -10.99 -12.40 8.80
CA PRO A 123 -12.04 -12.41 9.83
C PRO A 123 -13.33 -11.70 9.40
N MET A 124 -13.26 -10.79 8.41
CA MET A 124 -14.42 -10.06 7.91
C MET A 124 -15.28 -10.89 6.96
N GLU A 125 -14.79 -12.04 6.47
CA GLU A 125 -15.55 -12.92 5.58
C GLU A 125 -16.73 -13.59 6.28
N GLU A 126 -16.67 -13.77 7.60
CA GLU A 126 -17.82 -14.22 8.41
C GLU A 126 -19.03 -13.28 8.24
N PHE A 127 -18.79 -12.00 7.98
CA PHE A 127 -19.83 -10.98 7.81
C PHE A 127 -20.24 -10.77 6.35
N SER A 128 -19.76 -11.61 5.42
CA SER A 128 -20.10 -11.51 3.99
C SER A 128 -21.60 -11.59 3.71
N THR A 129 -22.37 -12.27 4.56
CA THR A 129 -23.84 -12.34 4.45
C THR A 129 -24.54 -10.98 4.62
N PHE A 130 -23.87 -9.99 5.21
CA PHE A 130 -24.39 -8.64 5.38
C PHE A 130 -24.05 -7.70 4.21
N THR A 131 -23.41 -8.19 3.14
CA THR A 131 -22.89 -7.33 2.05
C THR A 131 -23.98 -6.51 1.36
N TRP A 132 -25.18 -7.06 1.22
CA TRP A 132 -26.33 -6.37 0.61
C TRP A 132 -26.82 -5.15 1.41
N MET A 133 -26.46 -5.04 2.70
CA MET A 133 -26.93 -3.96 3.57
C MET A 133 -26.31 -2.60 3.25
N ASP A 134 -25.26 -2.55 2.42
CA ASP A 134 -24.71 -1.28 1.94
C ASP A 134 -25.63 -0.60 0.91
N LEU A 135 -26.65 -1.32 0.42
CA LEU A 135 -27.65 -0.89 -0.56
C LEU A 135 -27.03 -0.23 -1.81
N SER A 136 -25.81 -0.63 -2.16
CA SER A 136 -25.15 -0.18 -3.38
C SER A 136 -25.88 -0.69 -4.62
N GLU A 137 -26.54 -1.85 -4.51
CA GLU A 137 -27.42 -2.45 -5.50
C GLU A 137 -28.75 -2.89 -4.82
N PRO A 138 -29.85 -3.06 -5.59
CA PRO A 138 -31.08 -3.62 -5.05
C PRO A 138 -30.84 -5.04 -4.48
N PRO A 139 -31.27 -5.33 -3.24
CA PRO A 139 -31.01 -6.63 -2.63
C PRO A 139 -31.83 -7.74 -3.29
N GLU A 140 -31.22 -8.90 -3.48
CA GLU A 140 -31.94 -10.11 -3.88
C GLU A 140 -32.53 -10.80 -2.65
N TRP A 141 -33.66 -11.48 -2.83
CA TRP A 141 -34.28 -12.24 -1.74
C TRP A 141 -33.33 -13.28 -1.15
N ASN A 142 -32.50 -13.91 -1.99
CA ASN A 142 -31.52 -14.90 -1.56
C ASN A 142 -30.53 -14.34 -0.52
N ASP A 143 -30.07 -13.10 -0.71
CA ASP A 143 -29.14 -12.43 0.20
C ASP A 143 -29.79 -12.11 1.55
N VAL A 144 -31.04 -11.64 1.50
CA VAL A 144 -31.85 -11.36 2.70
C VAL A 144 -32.14 -12.65 3.47
N GLU A 145 -32.54 -13.72 2.79
CA GLU A 145 -32.82 -15.02 3.38
C GLU A 145 -31.58 -15.62 4.06
N ALA A 146 -30.41 -15.54 3.41
CA ALA A 146 -29.15 -15.99 3.99
C ALA A 146 -28.81 -15.22 5.28
N CYS A 147 -29.03 -13.90 5.29
CA CYS A 147 -28.83 -13.07 6.48
C CYS A 147 -29.76 -13.45 7.63
N ILE A 148 -31.04 -13.74 7.35
CA ILE A 148 -32.00 -14.17 8.37
C ILE A 148 -31.58 -15.52 8.96
N LYS A 149 -31.11 -16.47 8.13
CA LYS A 149 -30.61 -17.77 8.60
C LYS A 149 -29.39 -17.64 9.50
N PHE A 150 -28.44 -16.79 9.11
CA PHE A 150 -27.25 -16.48 9.90
C PHE A 150 -27.60 -15.92 11.28
N LEU A 151 -28.51 -14.94 11.34
CA LEU A 151 -28.98 -14.34 12.60
C LEU A 151 -29.81 -15.31 13.47
N GLY A 152 -30.51 -16.25 12.84
CA GLY A 152 -31.33 -17.27 13.51
C GLY A 152 -30.55 -18.43 14.13
N GLY A 153 -29.22 -18.46 14.01
CA GLY A 153 -28.36 -19.51 14.57
C GLY A 153 -28.32 -20.81 13.77
N GLY A 154 -28.79 -20.81 12.52
CA GLY A 154 -28.74 -21.95 11.63
C GLY A 154 -27.43 -21.98 10.83
N ASN A 155 -26.46 -22.77 11.30
CA ASN A 155 -25.44 -23.36 10.42
C ASN A 155 -26.00 -24.64 9.79
#